data_AF-A0A2I0I2F8-F1
#
_entry.id   AF-A0A2I0I2F8-F1
#
_cell.length_a   1.000
_cell.length_b   1.000
_cell.length_c   1.000
_cell.angle_alpha   90.00
_cell.angle_beta   90.00
_cell.angle_gamma   90.00
#
_symmetry.space_group_name_H-M   'P 1'
#
loop_
_entity.id
_entity.type
_entity.pdbx_description
1 polymer ?
#
loop_
_entity_poly.entity_id
_entity_poly.type
_entity_poly.pdbx_seq_one_letter_code
_entity_poly.pdbx_strand_id
1 'polypeptide(L)'
;MAESKTVHSPLVTYFSMLSLLSLCPPFVILLWYTMVHADGSVLKTYDYLRQHGLQGFIEIWPRPTAVAWKIIAVYAAFEAALQLLLPGKTVRGPISPTGHQPVYKANGMAAYAVTLITYLSLWWFGIFNPVVVYDHLGEIFSALIFGSFVFCIFLYIKGLLAPSSTDSGSSGNIIIDFYWGMELYPRIGKHFDIKVFTNCRFGMMSWAVLAVTYCIKQ
;
A
#
# COMPACT_ATOMS: atom_id res chain seq x y z
N MET A 1 22.46 -25.71 1.25
CA MET A 1 22.58 -24.25 1.07
C MET A 1 22.60 -23.99 -0.42
N ALA A 2 21.45 -23.65 -1.02
CA ALA A 2 21.43 -23.27 -2.42
C ALA A 2 21.92 -21.81 -2.50
N GLU A 3 23.06 -21.57 -3.16
CA GLU A 3 23.47 -20.21 -3.50
C GLU A 3 22.33 -19.56 -4.30
N SER A 4 21.73 -18.52 -3.72
CA SER A 4 20.79 -17.65 -4.45
C SER A 4 21.58 -16.94 -5.55
N LYS A 5 21.66 -17.54 -6.74
CA LYS A 5 22.26 -16.92 -7.92
C LYS A 5 21.44 -15.69 -8.32
N THR A 6 21.87 -14.51 -7.86
CA THR A 6 21.34 -13.24 -8.35
C THR A 6 21.78 -13.05 -9.81
N VAL A 7 20.89 -12.50 -10.65
CA VAL A 7 21.17 -12.26 -12.08
C VAL A 7 22.31 -11.23 -12.27
N HIS A 8 22.39 -10.27 -11.36
CA HIS A 8 23.45 -9.26 -11.29
C HIS A 8 24.40 -9.55 -10.13
N SER A 9 25.50 -8.79 -10.07
CA SER A 9 26.39 -8.86 -8.91
C SER A 9 25.62 -8.56 -7.62
N PRO A 10 25.98 -9.19 -6.49
CA PRO A 10 25.28 -8.98 -5.22
C PRO A 10 25.25 -7.50 -4.81
N LEU A 11 26.35 -6.77 -5.05
CA LEU A 11 26.45 -5.33 -4.75
C LEU A 11 25.40 -4.51 -5.50
N VAL A 12 25.27 -4.71 -6.82
CA VAL A 12 24.28 -4.00 -7.64
C VAL A 12 22.87 -4.35 -7.16
N THR A 13 22.61 -5.62 -6.88
CA THR A 13 21.29 -6.10 -6.42
C THR A 13 20.88 -5.43 -5.11
N TYR A 14 21.75 -5.45 -4.09
CA TYR A 14 21.46 -4.84 -2.79
C TYR A 14 21.36 -3.32 -2.88
N PHE A 15 22.24 -2.68 -3.64
CA PHE A 15 22.19 -1.24 -3.87
C PHE A 15 20.86 -0.83 -4.50
N SER A 16 20.39 -1.54 -5.53
CA SER A 16 19.10 -1.27 -6.18
C SER A 16 17.93 -1.46 -5.22
N MET A 17 17.89 -2.55 -4.45
CA MET A 17 16.81 -2.82 -3.49
C MET A 17 16.73 -1.74 -2.39
N LEU A 18 17.88 -1.40 -1.79
CA LEU A 18 17.96 -0.39 -0.74
C LEU A 18 17.65 1.01 -1.28
N SER A 19 18.08 1.32 -2.50
CA SER A 19 17.76 2.59 -3.15
C SER A 19 16.25 2.73 -3.36
N LEU A 20 15.58 1.68 -3.87
CA LEU A 20 14.12 1.72 -4.06
C LEU A 20 13.37 1.84 -2.72
N LEU A 21 13.78 1.09 -1.69
CA LEU A 21 13.16 1.19 -0.37
C LEU A 21 13.33 2.56 0.28
N SER A 22 14.48 3.21 0.09
CA SER A 22 14.79 4.48 0.73
C SER A 22 14.32 5.70 -0.07
N LEU A 23 14.30 5.64 -1.41
CA LEU A 23 13.99 6.77 -2.28
C LEU A 23 12.52 6.86 -2.69
N CYS A 24 11.77 5.75 -2.73
CA CYS A 24 10.35 5.80 -3.09
C CYS A 24 9.49 6.60 -2.08
N PRO A 25 9.62 6.40 -0.75
CA PRO A 25 8.86 7.19 0.22
C PRO A 25 9.09 8.72 0.13
N PRO A 26 10.33 9.25 0.14
CA PRO A 26 10.57 10.68 0.01
C PRO A 26 10.13 11.20 -1.36
N PHE A 27 10.24 10.42 -2.43
CA PHE A 27 9.75 10.82 -3.74
C PHE A 27 8.24 11.08 -3.74
N VAL A 28 7.44 10.22 -3.10
CA VAL A 28 5.98 10.40 -3.01
C VAL A 28 5.62 11.66 -2.20
N ILE A 29 6.31 11.90 -1.09
CA ILE A 29 6.08 13.10 -0.26
C ILE A 29 6.47 14.38 -1.01
N LEU A 30 7.60 14.37 -1.73
CA LEU A 30 8.01 15.49 -2.56
C LEU A 30 7.02 15.76 -3.70
N LEU A 31 6.52 14.70 -4.36
CA LEU A 31 5.52 14.83 -5.41
C LEU A 31 4.24 15.46 -4.87
N TRP A 32 3.75 14.99 -3.71
CA TRP A 32 2.60 15.58 -3.03
C TRP A 32 2.83 17.06 -2.69
N TYR A 33 3.97 17.38 -2.08
CA TYR A 33 4.31 18.76 -1.72
C TYR A 33 4.38 19.67 -2.95
N THR A 34 5.02 19.21 -4.03
CA THR A 34 5.09 19.97 -5.28
C THR A 34 3.70 20.29 -5.82
N MET A 35 2.79 19.31 -5.82
CA MET A 35 1.44 19.50 -6.36
C MET A 35 0.56 20.38 -5.47
N VAL A 36 0.66 20.25 -4.15
CA VAL A 36 -0.24 20.94 -3.20
C VAL A 36 0.28 22.31 -2.76
N HIS A 37 1.60 22.44 -2.53
CA HIS A 37 2.20 23.63 -1.93
C HIS A 37 3.05 24.45 -2.90
N ALA A 38 3.43 23.89 -4.05
CA ALA A 38 4.25 24.56 -5.06
C ALA A 38 3.54 24.77 -6.40
N ASP A 39 2.21 24.66 -6.45
CA ASP A 39 1.38 24.80 -7.66
C ASP A 39 1.82 23.87 -8.81
N GLY A 40 2.38 22.70 -8.50
CA GLY A 40 2.94 21.77 -9.47
C GLY A 40 4.32 22.16 -10.01
N SER A 41 4.95 23.23 -9.49
CA SER A 41 6.28 23.67 -9.93
C SER A 41 7.40 22.92 -9.20
N VAL A 42 8.09 22.06 -9.96
CA VAL A 42 9.30 21.36 -9.48
C VAL A 42 10.41 22.35 -9.12
N LEU A 43 10.52 23.47 -9.86
CA LEU A 43 11.54 24.49 -9.60
C LEU A 43 11.34 25.15 -8.23
N LYS A 44 10.11 25.55 -7.89
CA LYS A 44 9.81 26.11 -6.57
C LYS A 44 10.15 25.14 -5.43
N THR A 45 9.86 23.84 -5.62
CA THR A 45 10.18 22.80 -4.64
C THR A 45 11.69 22.64 -4.49
N TYR A 46 12.43 22.62 -5.61
CA TYR A 46 13.89 22.54 -5.61
C TYR A 46 14.52 23.76 -4.94
N ASP A 47 14.06 24.97 -5.25
CA ASP A 47 14.57 26.20 -4.65
C ASP A 47 14.33 26.23 -3.13
N TYR A 48 13.15 25.80 -2.69
CA TYR A 48 12.85 25.65 -1.26
C TYR A 48 13.80 24.66 -0.57
N LEU A 49 13.99 23.47 -1.14
CA LEU A 49 14.92 22.46 -0.61
C LEU A 49 16.38 22.94 -0.63
N ARG A 50 16.77 23.70 -1.65
CA ARG A 50 18.12 24.26 -1.75
C ARG A 50 18.38 25.31 -0.66
N GLN A 51 17.37 26.10 -0.31
CA GLN A 51 17.47 27.14 0.72
C GLN A 51 17.45 26.56 2.14
N HIS A 52 16.61 25.56 2.40
CA HIS A 52 16.37 25.01 3.75
C HIS A 52 17.10 23.69 4.01
N GLY A 53 17.72 23.10 2.99
CA GLY A 53 18.49 21.86 3.07
C GLY A 53 17.68 20.70 3.66
N LEU A 54 18.32 19.93 4.55
CA LEU A 54 17.71 18.78 5.22
C LEU A 54 16.58 19.17 6.18
N GLN A 55 16.63 20.36 6.78
CA GLN A 55 15.56 20.81 7.68
C GLN A 55 14.27 21.09 6.90
N GLY A 56 14.37 21.74 5.75
CA GLY A 56 13.23 21.92 4.85
C GLY A 56 12.60 20.60 4.41
N PHE A 57 13.41 19.57 4.16
CA PHE A 57 12.89 18.25 3.86
C PHE A 57 12.09 17.63 5.02
N ILE A 58 12.58 17.77 6.25
CA ILE A 58 11.88 17.28 7.46
C ILE A 58 10.59 18.06 7.69
N GLU A 59 10.59 19.37 7.42
CA GLU A 59 9.41 20.24 7.54
C GLU A 59 8.33 19.91 6.52
N ILE A 60 8.70 19.55 5.30
CA ILE A 60 7.77 19.09 4.26
C ILE A 60 7.05 17.81 4.70
N TRP A 61 7.72 16.94 5.45
CA TRP A 61 7.20 15.61 5.78
C TRP A 61 6.06 15.69 6.81
N PRO A 62 4.80 15.42 6.42
CA PRO A 62 3.67 15.52 7.34
C PRO A 62 3.77 14.46 8.42
N ARG A 63 3.45 14.80 9.68
CA ARG A 63 3.44 13.80 10.74
C ARG A 63 2.16 12.95 10.64
N PRO A 64 2.25 11.62 10.80
CA PRO A 64 1.06 10.78 10.90
C PRO A 64 0.17 11.22 12.06
N THR A 65 -1.11 11.50 11.78
CA THR A 65 -2.08 11.90 12.80
C THR A 65 -3.07 10.78 13.13
N ALA A 66 -3.74 10.89 14.28
CA ALA A 66 -4.80 9.96 14.65
C ALA A 66 -5.97 9.97 13.65
N VAL A 67 -6.23 11.11 13.00
CA VAL A 67 -7.26 11.25 11.97
C VAL A 67 -6.88 10.42 10.74
N ALA A 68 -5.65 10.56 10.25
CA ALA A 68 -5.15 9.77 9.12
C ALA A 68 -5.22 8.27 9.40
N TRP A 69 -4.75 7.82 10.57
CA TRP A 69 -4.84 6.42 10.98
C TRP A 69 -6.28 5.91 11.06
N LYS A 70 -7.21 6.73 11.57
CA LYS A 70 -8.62 6.39 11.64
C LYS A 70 -9.23 6.23 10.24
N ILE A 71 -8.95 7.15 9.32
CA ILE A 71 -9.42 7.07 7.92
C ILE A 71 -8.92 5.77 7.28
N ILE A 72 -7.61 5.50 7.37
CA ILE A 72 -6.99 4.29 6.83
C ILE A 72 -7.62 3.04 7.44
N ALA A 73 -7.78 2.99 8.77
CA ALA A 73 -8.27 1.80 9.47
C ALA A 73 -9.75 1.51 9.15
N VAL A 74 -10.61 2.53 9.14
CA VAL A 74 -12.03 2.38 8.79
C VAL A 74 -12.17 1.90 7.36
N TYR A 75 -11.43 2.52 6.44
CA TYR A 75 -11.45 2.14 5.03
C TYR A 75 -10.90 0.73 4.80
N ALA A 76 -9.77 0.37 5.43
CA ALA A 76 -9.21 -0.97 5.39
C ALA A 76 -10.18 -2.02 5.93
N ALA A 77 -10.86 -1.74 7.04
CA ALA A 77 -11.85 -2.63 7.61
C ALA A 77 -13.07 -2.82 6.69
N PHE A 78 -13.54 -1.75 6.06
CA PHE A 78 -14.63 -1.80 5.09
C PHE A 78 -14.25 -2.67 3.88
N GLU A 79 -13.09 -2.43 3.26
CA GLU A 79 -12.61 -3.21 2.13
C GLU A 79 -12.34 -4.68 2.50
N ALA A 80 -11.85 -4.94 3.71
CA ALA A 80 -11.64 -6.29 4.22
C ALA A 80 -12.99 -7.03 4.41
N ALA A 81 -14.00 -6.33 4.93
CA ALA A 81 -15.36 -6.86 5.05
C ALA A 81 -15.95 -7.18 3.67
N LEU A 82 -15.79 -6.30 2.68
CA LEU A 82 -16.23 -6.57 1.31
C LEU A 82 -15.50 -7.78 0.70
N GLN A 83 -14.19 -7.90 0.90
CA GLN A 83 -13.43 -9.06 0.41
C GLN A 83 -14.01 -10.39 0.92
N LEU A 84 -14.32 -10.47 2.21
CA LEU A 84 -14.79 -11.69 2.86
C LEU A 84 -16.29 -11.94 2.61
N LEU A 85 -17.12 -10.94 2.88
CA LEU A 85 -18.57 -11.08 2.97
C LEU A 85 -19.25 -10.99 1.60
N LEU A 86 -18.77 -10.13 0.70
CA LEU A 86 -19.45 -9.88 -0.57
C LEU A 86 -19.44 -11.14 -1.45
N PRO A 87 -20.60 -11.65 -1.90
CA PRO A 87 -20.66 -12.87 -2.70
C PRO A 87 -19.93 -12.71 -4.04
N GLY A 88 -19.42 -13.81 -4.56
CA GLY A 88 -18.65 -13.82 -5.79
C GLY A 88 -18.28 -15.24 -6.18
N LYS A 89 -18.05 -15.45 -7.48
CA LYS A 89 -17.69 -16.76 -8.01
C LYS A 89 -16.31 -17.16 -7.49
N THR A 90 -16.16 -18.42 -7.08
CA THR A 90 -14.85 -18.94 -6.70
C THR A 90 -14.03 -19.22 -7.97
N VAL A 91 -12.82 -18.68 -8.02
CA VAL A 91 -11.88 -18.82 -9.14
C VAL A 91 -10.56 -19.37 -8.62
N ARG A 92 -9.94 -20.24 -9.40
CA ARG A 92 -8.63 -20.82 -9.09
C ARG A 92 -7.56 -20.04 -9.84
N GLY A 93 -6.50 -19.64 -9.13
CA GLY A 93 -5.33 -19.01 -9.72
C GLY A 93 -4.43 -20.02 -10.46
N PRO A 94 -3.33 -19.53 -11.04
CA PRO A 94 -2.32 -20.39 -11.64
C PRO A 94 -1.67 -21.27 -10.57
N ILE A 95 -1.26 -22.47 -10.98
CA ILE A 95 -0.51 -23.40 -10.13
C ILE A 95 0.89 -22.83 -9.96
N SER A 96 1.36 -22.70 -8.72
CA SER A 96 2.71 -22.23 -8.42
C SER A 96 3.77 -23.30 -8.76
N PRO A 97 5.06 -22.94 -8.82
CA PRO A 97 6.13 -23.91 -9.01
C PRO A 97 6.18 -25.02 -7.95
N THR A 98 5.64 -24.78 -6.75
CA THR A 98 5.56 -25.80 -5.69
C THR A 98 4.27 -26.63 -5.74
N GLY A 99 3.43 -26.42 -6.76
CA GLY A 99 2.18 -27.16 -6.97
C GLY A 99 0.96 -26.62 -6.22
N HIS A 100 1.11 -25.52 -5.46
CA HIS A 100 0.00 -24.91 -4.74
C HIS A 100 -0.86 -24.07 -5.69
N GLN A 101 -2.19 -24.23 -5.59
CA GLN A 101 -3.15 -23.51 -6.41
C GLN A 101 -4.03 -22.62 -5.52
N PRO A 102 -3.84 -21.29 -5.53
CA PRO A 102 -4.61 -20.40 -4.70
C PRO A 102 -6.04 -20.30 -5.21
N VAL A 103 -6.99 -20.26 -4.27
CA VAL A 103 -8.42 -20.09 -4.56
C VAL A 103 -8.87 -18.71 -4.09
N TYR A 104 -9.58 -18.01 -4.97
CA TYR A 104 -10.01 -16.62 -4.79
C TYR A 104 -11.51 -16.47 -5.00
N LYS A 105 -12.06 -15.36 -4.50
CA LYS A 105 -13.44 -14.93 -4.74
C LYS A 105 -13.42 -13.78 -5.74
N ALA A 106 -14.00 -13.99 -6.91
CA ALA A 106 -14.12 -12.98 -7.96
C ALA A 106 -15.26 -12.00 -7.66
N ASN A 107 -15.07 -11.18 -6.62
CA ASN A 107 -15.96 -10.08 -6.22
C ASN A 107 -15.32 -8.70 -6.49
N GLY A 108 -14.35 -8.64 -7.43
CA GLY A 108 -13.63 -7.46 -7.90
C GLY A 108 -14.52 -6.24 -8.11
N MET A 109 -15.27 -6.29 -9.21
CA MET A 109 -16.16 -5.23 -9.67
C MET A 109 -17.34 -4.96 -8.75
N ALA A 110 -17.87 -6.01 -8.09
CA ALA A 110 -18.96 -5.85 -7.15
C ALA A 110 -18.51 -5.00 -5.94
N ALA A 111 -17.32 -5.29 -5.39
CA ALA A 111 -16.77 -4.48 -4.30
C ALA A 111 -16.53 -3.04 -4.76
N TYR A 112 -15.95 -2.84 -5.96
CA TYR A 112 -15.76 -1.51 -6.54
C TYR A 112 -17.05 -0.69 -6.58
N ALA A 113 -18.12 -1.27 -7.13
CA ALA A 113 -19.42 -0.60 -7.21
C ALA A 113 -19.98 -0.30 -5.81
N VAL A 114 -19.92 -1.26 -4.89
CA VAL A 114 -20.38 -1.07 -3.51
C VAL A 114 -19.59 0.02 -2.80
N THR A 115 -18.27 0.05 -2.94
CA THR A 115 -17.41 1.08 -2.34
C THR A 115 -17.77 2.47 -2.86
N LEU A 116 -17.89 2.66 -4.18
CA LEU A 116 -18.24 3.97 -4.74
C LEU A 116 -19.65 4.41 -4.40
N ILE A 117 -20.64 3.52 -4.50
CA ILE A 117 -22.03 3.83 -4.14
C ILE A 117 -22.11 4.21 -2.67
N THR A 118 -21.44 3.46 -1.79
CA THR A 118 -21.40 3.76 -0.35
C THR A 118 -20.73 5.11 -0.11
N TYR A 119 -19.57 5.37 -0.73
CA TYR A 119 -18.83 6.61 -0.56
C TYR A 119 -19.64 7.85 -1.01
N LEU A 120 -20.27 7.77 -2.19
CA LEU A 120 -21.14 8.83 -2.71
C LEU A 120 -22.41 9.00 -1.88
N SER A 121 -23.01 7.90 -1.41
CA SER A 121 -24.20 7.97 -0.55
C SER A 121 -23.88 8.65 0.78
N LEU A 122 -22.77 8.28 1.42
CA LEU A 122 -22.33 8.90 2.68
C LEU A 122 -22.11 10.42 2.52
N TRP A 123 -21.58 10.85 1.37
CA TRP A 123 -21.46 12.25 1.02
C TRP A 123 -22.82 12.92 0.77
N TRP A 124 -23.67 12.31 -0.05
CA TRP A 124 -24.99 12.84 -0.43
C TRP A 124 -25.90 13.04 0.79
N PHE A 125 -25.87 12.12 1.75
CA PHE A 125 -26.64 12.22 3.00
C PHE A 125 -25.95 13.06 4.08
N GLY A 126 -24.79 13.66 3.79
CA GLY A 126 -24.05 14.53 4.74
C GLY A 126 -23.45 13.79 5.94
N ILE A 127 -23.35 12.46 5.88
CA ILE A 127 -22.82 11.62 6.98
C ILE A 127 -21.29 11.72 7.03
N PHE A 128 -20.66 11.86 5.87
CA PHE A 128 -19.21 11.97 5.74
C PHE A 128 -18.86 13.04 4.71
N ASN A 129 -17.88 13.89 5.01
CA ASN A 129 -17.36 14.86 4.05
C ASN A 129 -16.05 14.33 3.43
N PRO A 130 -16.05 13.92 2.14
CA PRO A 130 -14.85 13.46 1.42
C PRO A 130 -13.68 14.43 1.48
N VAL A 131 -13.94 15.73 1.59
CA VAL A 131 -12.92 16.79 1.66
C VAL A 131 -11.91 16.55 2.78
N VAL A 132 -12.31 15.91 3.88
CA VAL A 132 -11.40 15.55 4.98
C VAL A 132 -10.26 14.63 4.50
N VAL A 133 -10.52 13.74 3.54
CA VAL A 133 -9.48 12.85 2.98
C VAL A 133 -8.47 13.66 2.17
N TYR A 134 -8.93 14.66 1.41
CA TYR A 134 -8.06 15.56 0.66
C TYR A 134 -7.21 16.44 1.59
N ASP A 135 -7.84 17.05 2.59
CA ASP A 135 -7.18 17.99 3.50
C ASP A 135 -6.10 17.30 4.34
N HIS A 136 -6.29 16.03 4.70
CA HIS A 136 -5.33 15.21 5.45
C HIS A 136 -4.48 14.26 4.56
N LEU A 137 -4.45 14.47 3.24
CA LEU A 137 -3.81 13.53 2.31
C LEU A 137 -2.31 13.33 2.60
N GLY A 138 -1.59 14.40 2.93
CA GLY A 138 -0.17 14.31 3.30
C GLY A 138 0.07 13.45 4.54
N GLU A 139 -0.78 13.61 5.56
CA GLU A 139 -0.72 12.81 6.79
C GLU A 139 -1.06 11.33 6.53
N ILE A 140 -1.99 11.08 5.61
CA ILE A 140 -2.35 9.73 5.14
C ILE A 140 -1.15 9.08 4.44
N PHE A 141 -0.46 9.78 3.54
CA PHE A 141 0.74 9.24 2.89
C PHE A 141 1.83 8.90 3.90
N SER A 142 2.10 9.79 4.85
CA SER A 142 3.07 9.51 5.92
C SER A 142 2.67 8.32 6.79
N ALA A 143 1.39 8.21 7.15
CA ALA A 143 0.87 7.07 7.91
C ALA A 143 0.97 5.75 7.13
N LEU A 144 0.68 5.77 5.83
CA LEU A 144 0.80 4.60 4.95
C LEU A 144 2.26 4.19 4.72
N ILE A 145 3.18 5.15 4.56
CA ILE A 145 4.62 4.87 4.46
C ILE A 145 5.07 4.15 5.73
N PHE A 146 4.86 4.75 6.90
CA PHE A 146 5.24 4.14 8.17
C PHE A 146 4.54 2.78 8.39
N GLY A 147 3.24 2.73 8.15
CA GLY A 147 2.42 1.54 8.29
C GLY A 147 2.85 0.40 7.37
N SER A 148 3.23 0.70 6.13
CA SER A 148 3.71 -0.30 5.18
C SER A 148 5.05 -0.89 5.59
N PHE A 149 5.99 -0.10 6.13
CA PHE A 149 7.22 -0.64 6.71
C PHE A 149 6.94 -1.61 7.86
N VAL A 150 6.10 -1.20 8.81
CA VAL A 150 5.69 -2.08 9.93
C VAL A 150 4.99 -3.33 9.43
N PHE A 151 4.13 -3.18 8.42
CA PHE A 151 3.40 -4.29 7.82
C PHE A 151 4.33 -5.27 7.08
N CYS A 152 5.33 -4.80 6.35
CA CYS A 152 6.34 -5.64 5.72
C CYS A 152 7.17 -6.40 6.75
N ILE A 153 7.54 -5.77 7.88
CA ILE A 153 8.20 -6.46 9.00
C ILE A 153 7.30 -7.58 9.54
N PHE A 154 6.01 -7.30 9.74
CA PHE A 154 5.05 -8.32 10.14
C PHE A 154 4.98 -9.48 9.14
N LEU A 155 4.91 -9.21 7.83
CA LEU A 155 4.88 -10.26 6.80
C LEU A 155 6.16 -11.09 6.77
N TYR A 156 7.32 -10.45 6.99
CA TYR A 156 8.60 -11.14 7.11
C TYR A 156 8.60 -12.11 8.30
N ILE A 157 8.22 -11.64 9.49
CA ILE A 157 8.14 -12.47 10.71
C ILE A 157 7.11 -13.59 10.53
N LYS A 158 5.94 -13.28 9.94
CA LYS A 158 4.89 -14.26 9.67
C LYS A 158 5.40 -15.36 8.73
N GLY A 159 6.12 -15.02 7.66
CA GLY A 159 6.69 -16.00 6.73
C GLY A 159 7.71 -16.92 7.37
N LEU A 160 8.43 -16.45 8.40
CA LEU A 160 9.38 -17.27 9.17
C LEU A 160 8.68 -18.20 10.17
N LEU A 161 7.65 -17.73 10.87
CA LEU A 161 7.04 -18.45 11.99
C LEU A 161 5.82 -19.29 11.59
N ALA A 162 5.03 -18.82 10.64
CA ALA A 162 3.75 -19.41 10.25
C ALA A 162 3.46 -19.21 8.75
N PRO A 163 4.22 -19.90 7.88
CA PRO A 163 3.98 -19.85 6.43
C PRO A 163 2.61 -20.40 6.07
N SER A 164 1.92 -19.75 5.13
CA SER A 164 0.54 -20.08 4.74
C SER A 164 0.47 -21.27 3.78
N SER A 165 1.54 -21.53 3.03
CA SER A 165 1.64 -22.61 2.06
C SER A 165 3.10 -23.02 1.83
N THR A 166 3.30 -24.01 0.98
CA THR A 166 4.62 -24.45 0.49
C THR A 166 5.31 -23.41 -0.40
N ASP A 167 4.61 -22.35 -0.83
CA ASP A 167 5.18 -21.22 -1.58
C ASP A 167 5.85 -20.19 -0.65
N SER A 168 6.51 -20.67 0.39
CA SER A 168 7.26 -19.86 1.34
C SER A 168 8.72 -20.27 1.30
N GLY A 169 9.62 -19.29 1.32
CA GLY A 169 11.06 -19.55 1.29
C GLY A 169 11.87 -18.33 1.68
N SER A 170 13.09 -18.59 2.15
CA SER A 170 14.11 -17.57 2.44
C SER A 170 15.27 -17.73 1.47
N SER A 171 15.82 -16.63 1.00
CA SER A 171 17.09 -16.59 0.27
C SER A 171 18.31 -16.66 1.20
N GLY A 172 18.11 -16.68 2.52
CA GLY A 172 19.16 -16.58 3.53
C GLY A 172 19.70 -15.15 3.73
N ASN A 173 19.15 -14.16 3.05
CA ASN A 173 19.54 -12.76 3.18
C ASN A 173 18.32 -11.90 3.56
N ILE A 174 18.41 -11.25 4.72
CA ILE A 174 17.34 -10.43 5.30
C ILE A 174 16.90 -9.31 4.35
N ILE A 175 17.81 -8.68 3.61
CA ILE A 175 17.49 -7.57 2.69
C ILE A 175 16.63 -8.06 1.53
N ILE A 176 17.02 -9.19 0.91
CA ILE A 176 16.27 -9.79 -0.20
C ILE A 176 14.91 -10.27 0.30
N ASP A 177 14.89 -10.99 1.41
CA ASP A 177 13.67 -11.55 1.98
C ASP A 177 12.67 -10.46 2.43
N PHE A 178 13.17 -9.34 2.94
CA PHE A 178 12.34 -8.18 3.27
C PHE A 178 11.80 -7.48 2.02
N TYR A 179 12.65 -7.29 1.00
CA TYR A 179 12.27 -6.59 -0.22
C TYR A 179 11.28 -7.40 -1.07
N TRP A 180 11.53 -8.70 -1.25
CA TRP A 180 10.75 -9.58 -2.11
C TRP A 180 9.56 -10.24 -1.38
N GLY A 181 9.69 -10.42 -0.07
CA GLY A 181 8.74 -11.15 0.75
C GLY A 181 9.03 -12.65 0.79
N MET A 182 8.68 -13.27 1.93
CA MET A 182 8.90 -14.68 2.21
C MET A 182 7.86 -15.60 1.58
N GLU A 183 6.63 -15.11 1.39
CA GLU A 183 5.48 -15.90 0.93
C GLU A 183 4.96 -15.36 -0.40
N LEU A 184 4.69 -16.25 -1.37
CA LEU A 184 4.07 -15.84 -2.63
C LEU A 184 2.59 -15.47 -2.46
N TYR A 185 1.87 -16.18 -1.59
CA TYR A 185 0.44 -15.97 -1.31
C TYR A 185 0.17 -15.91 0.20
N PRO A 186 0.60 -14.83 0.89
CA PRO A 186 0.43 -14.72 2.32
C PRO A 186 -1.06 -14.60 2.67
N ARG A 187 -1.51 -15.43 3.62
CA ARG A 187 -2.90 -15.46 4.09
C ARG A 187 -3.00 -15.25 5.60
N ILE A 188 -4.08 -14.60 6.02
CA ILE A 188 -4.52 -14.58 7.42
C ILE A 188 -5.69 -15.55 7.54
N GLY A 189 -5.49 -16.64 8.28
CA GLY A 189 -6.44 -17.75 8.31
C GLY A 189 -6.63 -18.38 6.94
N LYS A 190 -7.80 -18.98 6.69
CA LYS A 190 -8.08 -19.74 5.46
C LYS A 190 -8.56 -18.90 4.27
N HIS A 191 -9.19 -17.76 4.55
CA HIS A 191 -10.01 -17.04 3.57
C HIS A 191 -9.49 -15.64 3.21
N PHE A 192 -8.58 -15.07 4.00
CA PHE A 192 -8.10 -13.72 3.77
C PHE A 192 -6.72 -13.74 3.11
N ASP A 193 -6.70 -13.50 1.80
CA ASP A 193 -5.47 -13.33 1.04
C ASP A 193 -5.00 -11.88 1.13
N ILE A 194 -3.79 -11.68 1.66
CA ILE A 194 -3.22 -10.36 1.93
C ILE A 194 -2.87 -9.66 0.63
N LYS A 195 -2.31 -10.38 -0.36
CA LYS A 195 -1.89 -9.79 -1.63
C LYS A 195 -3.10 -9.27 -2.42
N VAL A 196 -4.20 -10.03 -2.43
CA VAL A 196 -5.47 -9.58 -3.02
C VAL A 196 -6.01 -8.36 -2.28
N PHE A 197 -5.96 -8.37 -0.94
CA PHE A 197 -6.45 -7.26 -0.15
C PHE A 197 -5.67 -5.97 -0.41
N THR A 198 -4.34 -5.98 -0.29
CA THR A 198 -3.52 -4.78 -0.43
C THR A 198 -3.59 -4.22 -1.85
N ASN A 199 -3.49 -5.07 -2.87
CA ASN A 199 -3.41 -4.61 -4.25
C ASN A 199 -4.79 -4.30 -4.82
N CYS A 200 -5.73 -5.24 -4.74
CA CYS A 200 -6.99 -5.14 -5.47
C CYS A 200 -8.10 -4.44 -4.67
N ARG A 201 -8.11 -4.57 -3.34
CA ARG A 201 -9.15 -3.97 -2.49
C ARG A 201 -8.68 -2.62 -1.98
N PHE A 202 -7.78 -2.63 -1.02
CA PHE A 202 -7.30 -1.44 -0.37
C PHE A 202 -6.67 -0.46 -1.38
N GLY A 203 -5.74 -0.91 -2.22
CA GLY A 203 -5.05 -0.07 -3.21
C GLY A 203 -5.96 0.42 -4.34
N MET A 204 -6.42 -0.48 -5.21
CA MET A 204 -7.17 -0.09 -6.41
C MET A 204 -8.50 0.62 -6.11
N MET A 205 -9.22 0.24 -5.05
CA MET A 205 -10.45 0.95 -4.68
C MET A 205 -10.14 2.37 -4.16
N SER A 206 -8.98 2.57 -3.50
CA SER A 206 -8.58 3.90 -3.02
C SER A 206 -8.39 4.85 -4.18
N TRP A 207 -7.86 4.36 -5.30
CA TRP A 207 -7.64 5.21 -6.47
C TRP A 207 -8.95 5.83 -6.98
N ALA A 208 -10.01 5.04 -7.06
CA ALA A 208 -11.32 5.53 -7.50
C ALA A 208 -11.98 6.46 -6.45
N VAL A 209 -11.88 6.12 -5.16
CA VAL A 209 -12.39 6.96 -4.07
C VAL A 209 -11.68 8.31 -4.03
N LEU A 210 -10.35 8.32 -4.21
CA LEU A 210 -9.57 9.54 -4.28
C LEU A 210 -9.99 10.39 -5.48
N ALA A 211 -10.15 9.82 -6.67
CA ALA A 211 -10.61 10.56 -7.84
C ALA A 211 -11.95 11.28 -7.60
N VAL A 212 -12.93 10.58 -6.99
CA VAL A 212 -14.20 11.19 -6.58
C VAL A 212 -13.99 12.29 -5.55
N THR A 213 -13.10 12.08 -4.58
CA THR A 213 -12.76 13.08 -3.56
C THR A 213 -12.24 14.36 -4.19
N TYR A 214 -11.33 14.26 -5.16
CA TYR A 214 -10.82 15.43 -5.89
C TYR A 214 -11.94 16.16 -6.64
N CYS A 215 -12.84 15.44 -7.32
CA CYS A 215 -13.98 16.04 -8.00
C CYS A 215 -14.94 16.78 -7.06
N ILE A 216 -15.13 16.28 -5.83
CA ILE A 216 -16.00 16.92 -4.83
C ILE A 216 -15.33 18.16 -4.22
N LYS A 217 -13.99 18.16 -4.13
CA LYS A 217 -13.22 19.28 -3.55
C LYS A 217 -13.08 20.47 -4.52
N GLN A 218 -13.02 20.19 -5.82
CA GLN A 218 -12.83 21.18 -6.89
C GLN A 218 -13.96 22.20 -6.95
#